data_AF-A0A2H0R565-F1
#
_entry.id   AF-A0A2H0R565-F1
#
_cell.length_a   1.000
_cell.length_b   1.000
_cell.length_c   1.000
_cell.angle_alpha   90.00
_cell.angle_beta   90.00
_cell.angle_gamma   90.00
#
_symmetry.space_group_name_H-M   'P 1'
#
loop_
_entity.id
_entity.type
_entity.pdbx_description
1 polymer ?
#
loop_
_entity_poly.entity_id
_entity_poly.type
_entity_poly.pdbx_seq_one_letter_code
_entity_poly.pdbx_strand_id
1 'polypeptide(L)'
;MEKLPQNLKKNDGKENQTDKLIVKNKGEAMLQIWKKFKKEQKENYFYLDFHNEKHPEIVRKKALEFAKIIMRADPNLVSKDTLLKIVGSAASHDSVLNMAHGAMITRFRGFFDADIPENLRIMMNERGILKGNELLSAEWLENELDLYVAIDGTPIFDPESKVEMINSIAATFPEFNFAATIQNEDFEKYFGGVSTKNDLNKYRTGIKVWQPHLKSESSIDTLAVATGDLRSMASSDNFEDYRQSGNEEFRELNLGLKLKLEKGIETIPTVEKSELIQNILKWVKSQITFAMWQKILFWESIDKNELISKSEKSLEIKQALKERYDSNFDANVLKAKQRYEHLEEKYGKITEREEEEFYAKAVDDSFRELLYEMGFSSTPEN
;
A
#
# COMPACT_ATOMS: atom_id res chain seq x y z
N MET A 1 23.12 -15.68 13.65
CA MET A 1 21.94 -15.69 12.74
C MET A 1 20.81 -16.37 13.49
N GLU A 2 20.04 -15.61 14.27
CA GLU A 2 18.80 -16.13 14.82
C GLU A 2 17.82 -16.37 13.67
N LYS A 3 17.23 -17.57 13.65
CA LYS A 3 16.21 -17.95 12.68
C LYS A 3 14.94 -17.19 13.05
N LEU A 4 14.62 -16.13 12.30
CA LEU A 4 13.24 -15.64 12.20
C LEU A 4 12.35 -16.82 11.78
N PRO A 5 11.11 -16.91 12.29
CA PRO A 5 10.24 -18.05 12.04
C PRO A 5 10.08 -18.26 10.53
N GLN A 6 10.54 -19.41 10.04
CA GLN A 6 10.21 -19.90 8.71
C GLN A 6 8.72 -20.23 8.70
N ASN A 7 7.87 -19.22 8.51
CA ASN A 7 6.44 -19.41 8.27
C ASN A 7 6.23 -19.87 6.84
N LEU A 8 6.62 -21.11 6.57
CA LEU A 8 6.00 -21.93 5.55
C LEU A 8 5.65 -23.24 6.24
N LYS A 9 4.44 -23.32 6.80
CA LYS A 9 3.79 -24.63 6.90
C LYS A 9 3.76 -25.15 5.47
N LYS A 10 4.60 -26.14 5.18
CA LYS A 10 4.43 -26.99 4.00
C LYS A 10 2.99 -27.51 4.07
N ASN A 11 2.16 -27.06 3.13
CA ASN A 11 0.94 -27.78 2.81
C ASN A 11 1.40 -29.08 2.16
N ASP A 12 1.63 -30.09 2.99
CA ASP A 12 1.76 -31.46 2.54
C ASP A 12 0.45 -31.82 1.83
N GLY A 13 0.54 -32.04 0.52
CA GLY A 13 -0.58 -32.32 -0.39
C GLY A 13 -1.34 -33.60 -0.07
N LYS A 14 -2.03 -33.61 1.07
CA LYS A 14 -3.19 -34.47 1.30
C LYS A 14 -4.42 -33.61 1.03
N GLU A 15 -5.24 -34.03 0.07
CA GLU A 15 -6.64 -33.62 -0.04
C GLU A 15 -7.35 -33.98 1.27
N ASN A 16 -7.19 -33.14 2.30
CA ASN A 16 -8.13 -33.09 3.39
C ASN A 16 -9.39 -32.51 2.77
N GLN A 17 -10.36 -33.37 2.51
CA GLN A 17 -11.74 -33.00 2.24
C GLN A 17 -12.14 -31.99 3.32
N THR A 18 -12.06 -30.70 3.00
CA THR A 18 -12.22 -29.66 4.01
C THR A 18 -13.72 -29.57 4.23
N ASP A 19 -14.16 -29.91 5.45
CA ASP A 19 -15.59 -29.95 5.79
C ASP A 19 -16.26 -28.64 5.37
N LYS A 20 -17.31 -28.73 4.56
CA LYS A 20 -18.09 -27.56 4.15
C LYS A 20 -18.74 -26.91 5.38
N LEU A 21 -18.69 -25.59 5.46
CA LEU A 21 -19.24 -24.78 6.53
C LEU A 21 -20.61 -24.25 6.13
N ILE A 22 -21.66 -24.69 6.83
CA ILE A 22 -23.03 -24.23 6.57
C ILE A 22 -23.23 -22.84 7.20
N VAL A 23 -23.69 -21.87 6.40
CA VAL A 23 -24.05 -20.52 6.86
C VAL A 23 -25.40 -20.07 6.29
N LYS A 24 -25.99 -19.03 6.89
CA LYS A 24 -27.31 -18.52 6.48
C LYS A 24 -27.25 -17.66 5.23
N ASN A 25 -26.16 -16.94 5.00
CA ASN A 25 -26.00 -16.01 3.87
C ASN A 25 -24.53 -15.59 3.67
N LYS A 26 -24.26 -14.91 2.55
CA LYS A 26 -22.95 -14.35 2.19
C LYS A 26 -22.34 -13.45 3.28
N GLY A 27 -23.17 -12.68 4.01
CA GLY A 27 -22.73 -11.79 5.08
C GLY A 27 -22.15 -12.54 6.28
N GLU A 28 -22.76 -13.66 6.66
CA GLU A 28 -22.23 -14.53 7.72
C GLU A 28 -20.91 -15.18 7.32
N ALA A 29 -20.81 -15.72 6.09
CA ALA A 29 -19.55 -16.26 5.57
C ALA A 29 -18.42 -15.21 5.59
N MET A 30 -18.69 -14.01 5.07
CA MET A 30 -17.69 -12.93 5.05
C MET A 30 -17.22 -12.50 6.44
N LEU A 31 -18.12 -12.47 7.43
CA LEU A 31 -17.74 -12.17 8.80
C LEU A 31 -16.81 -13.25 9.38
N GLN A 32 -17.01 -14.51 9.03
CA GLN A 32 -16.14 -15.61 9.46
C GLN A 32 -14.77 -15.54 8.77
N ILE A 33 -14.74 -15.34 7.44
CA ILE A 33 -13.51 -15.14 6.67
C ILE A 33 -12.70 -13.97 7.23
N TRP A 34 -13.36 -12.82 7.46
CA TRP A 34 -12.73 -11.63 8.04
C TRP A 34 -12.09 -11.91 9.40
N LYS A 35 -12.79 -12.63 10.29
CA LYS A 35 -12.26 -12.97 11.63
C LYS A 35 -11.05 -13.88 11.54
N LYS A 36 -11.08 -14.88 10.66
CA LYS A 36 -9.96 -15.78 10.41
C LYS A 36 -8.76 -15.01 9.86
N PHE A 37 -8.97 -14.23 8.81
CA PHE A 37 -7.95 -13.37 8.22
C PHE A 37 -7.28 -12.46 9.25
N LYS A 38 -8.07 -11.71 10.03
CA LYS A 38 -7.54 -10.78 11.04
C LYS A 38 -6.66 -11.48 12.08
N LYS A 39 -7.04 -12.72 12.46
CA LYS A 39 -6.24 -13.54 13.36
C LYS A 39 -4.92 -13.96 12.69
N GLU A 40 -4.98 -14.46 11.46
CA GLU A 40 -3.81 -14.89 10.71
C GLU A 40 -2.83 -13.75 10.42
N GLN A 41 -3.31 -12.55 10.03
CA GLN A 41 -2.43 -11.38 9.86
C GLN A 41 -1.71 -11.01 11.15
N LYS A 42 -2.43 -10.99 12.27
CA LYS A 42 -1.82 -10.69 13.57
C LYS A 42 -0.79 -11.75 13.97
N GLU A 43 -1.01 -13.01 13.62
CA GLU A 43 -0.05 -14.08 13.94
C GLU A 43 1.17 -14.06 13.00
N ASN A 44 0.96 -13.76 11.71
CA ASN A 44 1.99 -13.88 10.68
C ASN A 44 2.81 -12.60 10.44
N TYR A 45 2.24 -11.42 10.71
CA TYR A 45 2.79 -10.13 10.25
C TYR A 45 2.82 -9.04 11.33
N PHE A 46 2.65 -9.36 12.62
CA PHE A 46 2.69 -8.35 13.70
C PHE A 46 4.01 -7.57 13.81
N TYR A 47 5.10 -8.12 13.26
CA TYR A 47 6.43 -7.51 13.32
C TYR A 47 6.67 -6.48 12.21
N LEU A 48 5.78 -6.43 11.21
CA LEU A 48 5.85 -5.50 10.09
C LEU A 48 5.23 -4.15 10.46
N ASP A 49 5.87 -3.07 10.04
CA ASP A 49 5.43 -1.71 10.36
C ASP A 49 4.22 -1.27 9.51
N PHE A 50 4.10 -1.75 8.27
CA PHE A 50 3.06 -1.33 7.32
C PHE A 50 2.06 -2.45 7.01
N HIS A 51 2.49 -3.53 6.34
CA HIS A 51 1.66 -4.65 5.90
C HIS A 51 1.36 -5.61 7.07
N ASN A 52 0.77 -5.07 8.15
CA ASN A 52 0.35 -5.79 9.36
C ASN A 52 -1.18 -5.90 9.45
N GLU A 53 -1.73 -6.28 10.61
CA GLU A 53 -3.17 -6.50 10.78
C GLU A 53 -4.03 -5.22 10.66
N LYS A 54 -3.43 -4.03 10.71
CA LYS A 54 -4.13 -2.75 10.61
C LYS A 54 -4.32 -2.31 9.17
N HIS A 55 -3.34 -2.56 8.29
CA HIS A 55 -3.38 -2.07 6.91
C HIS A 55 -4.61 -2.56 6.14
N PRO A 56 -4.95 -3.86 6.09
CA PRO A 56 -6.16 -4.34 5.43
C PRO A 56 -7.46 -3.72 5.97
N GLU A 57 -7.53 -3.40 7.27
CA GLU A 57 -8.68 -2.71 7.85
C GLU A 57 -8.80 -1.26 7.36
N ILE A 58 -7.66 -0.59 7.19
CA ILE A 58 -7.61 0.75 6.62
C ILE A 58 -8.03 0.72 5.15
N VAL A 59 -7.47 -0.19 4.35
CA VAL A 59 -7.84 -0.40 2.94
C VAL A 59 -9.34 -0.65 2.81
N ARG A 60 -9.89 -1.58 3.61
CA ARG A 60 -11.32 -1.89 3.63
C ARG A 60 -12.17 -0.67 3.96
N LYS A 61 -11.84 0.07 5.02
CA LYS A 61 -12.59 1.27 5.43
C LYS A 61 -12.63 2.30 4.31
N LYS A 62 -11.49 2.55 3.66
CA LYS A 62 -11.33 3.55 2.62
C LYS A 62 -11.98 3.13 1.29
N ALA A 63 -11.89 1.86 0.93
CA ALA A 63 -12.61 1.29 -0.21
C ALA A 63 -14.12 1.38 -0.03
N LEU A 64 -14.64 1.04 1.16
CA LEU A 64 -16.06 1.17 1.47
C LEU A 64 -16.54 2.63 1.48
N GLU A 65 -15.71 3.55 1.96
CA GLU A 65 -16.00 5.00 1.92
C GLU A 65 -16.15 5.47 0.46
N PHE A 66 -15.18 5.13 -0.39
CA PHE A 66 -15.18 5.44 -1.81
C PHE A 66 -16.43 4.89 -2.51
N ALA A 67 -16.72 3.60 -2.34
CA ALA A 67 -17.89 2.96 -2.96
C ALA A 67 -19.21 3.57 -2.45
N LYS A 68 -19.30 3.96 -1.17
CA LYS A 68 -20.49 4.60 -0.61
C LYS A 68 -20.72 6.01 -1.15
N ILE A 69 -19.66 6.73 -1.56
CA ILE A 69 -19.81 8.03 -2.25
C ILE A 69 -20.45 7.80 -3.62
N ILE A 70 -19.94 6.83 -4.38
CA ILE A 70 -20.53 6.44 -5.67
C ILE A 70 -21.98 5.99 -5.48
N MET A 71 -22.26 5.12 -4.52
CA MET A 71 -23.61 4.62 -4.22
C MET A 71 -24.63 5.71 -3.92
N ARG A 72 -24.22 6.81 -3.27
CA ARG A 72 -25.11 7.93 -2.96
C ARG A 72 -25.44 8.76 -4.19
N ALA A 73 -24.49 8.89 -5.12
CA ALA A 73 -24.69 9.61 -6.37
C ALA A 73 -25.44 8.75 -7.41
N ASP A 74 -25.10 7.46 -7.51
CA ASP A 74 -25.75 6.48 -8.36
C ASP A 74 -25.91 5.13 -7.64
N PRO A 75 -27.09 4.85 -7.06
CA PRO A 75 -27.37 3.60 -6.37
C PRO A 75 -27.34 2.36 -7.29
N ASN A 76 -27.39 2.52 -8.62
CA ASN A 76 -27.40 1.39 -9.55
C ASN A 76 -25.99 0.81 -9.77
N LEU A 77 -24.94 1.57 -9.48
CA LEU A 77 -23.54 1.12 -9.66
C LEU A 77 -23.00 0.34 -8.46
N VAL A 78 -23.61 0.49 -7.28
CA VAL A 78 -23.10 -0.10 -6.04
C VAL A 78 -24.23 -0.77 -5.29
N SER A 79 -24.22 -2.10 -5.30
CA SER A 79 -25.18 -2.92 -4.57
C SER A 79 -24.64 -3.33 -3.19
N LYS A 80 -25.49 -3.96 -2.36
CA LYS A 80 -25.03 -4.61 -1.12
C LYS A 80 -23.98 -5.69 -1.39
N ASP A 81 -24.09 -6.38 -2.54
CA ASP A 81 -23.16 -7.42 -2.95
C ASP A 81 -21.80 -6.80 -3.35
N THR A 82 -21.79 -5.64 -4.02
CA THR A 82 -20.57 -4.85 -4.28
C THR A 82 -19.84 -4.50 -2.98
N LEU A 83 -20.57 -3.99 -1.98
CA LEU A 83 -19.98 -3.66 -0.67
C LEU A 83 -19.43 -4.90 0.05
N LEU A 84 -20.08 -6.05 -0.13
CA LEU A 84 -19.64 -7.31 0.43
C LEU A 84 -18.33 -7.80 -0.22
N LYS A 85 -18.22 -7.73 -1.56
CA LYS A 85 -16.99 -8.08 -2.30
C LYS A 85 -15.81 -7.22 -1.85
N ILE A 86 -16.03 -5.91 -1.67
CA ILE A 86 -15.02 -5.00 -1.11
C ILE A 86 -14.54 -5.49 0.26
N VAL A 87 -15.44 -5.94 1.14
CA VAL A 87 -15.05 -6.46 2.46
C VAL A 87 -14.14 -7.67 2.33
N GLY A 88 -14.46 -8.62 1.46
CA GLY A 88 -13.66 -9.83 1.24
C GLY A 88 -12.29 -9.51 0.64
N SER A 89 -12.27 -8.81 -0.50
CA SER A 89 -11.03 -8.52 -1.23
C SER A 89 -10.10 -7.58 -0.47
N ALA A 90 -10.62 -6.50 0.11
CA ALA A 90 -9.78 -5.56 0.87
C ALA A 90 -9.19 -6.19 2.13
N ALA A 91 -9.90 -7.15 2.75
CA ALA A 91 -9.32 -7.94 3.81
C ALA A 91 -8.14 -8.74 3.26
N SER A 92 -8.39 -9.56 2.26
CA SER A 92 -7.48 -10.64 1.90
C SER A 92 -6.35 -10.24 0.96
N HIS A 93 -6.30 -9.00 0.44
CA HIS A 93 -5.32 -8.60 -0.57
C HIS A 93 -3.85 -8.81 -0.15
N ASP A 94 -3.57 -8.75 1.15
CA ASP A 94 -2.27 -9.02 1.76
C ASP A 94 -2.26 -10.27 2.68
N SER A 95 -3.14 -11.24 2.43
CA SER A 95 -3.20 -12.47 3.26
C SER A 95 -1.96 -13.35 3.14
N VAL A 96 -1.21 -13.21 2.05
CA VAL A 96 0.06 -13.88 1.86
C VAL A 96 1.12 -12.87 1.45
N LEU A 97 2.11 -12.69 2.33
CA LEU A 97 3.23 -11.80 2.12
C LEU A 97 4.56 -12.54 2.25
N ASN A 98 5.11 -12.97 1.12
CA ASN A 98 6.46 -13.52 1.03
C ASN A 98 7.48 -12.43 0.69
N MET A 99 8.67 -12.55 1.30
CA MET A 99 9.75 -11.58 1.13
C MET A 99 11.13 -12.18 1.36
N ALA A 100 12.14 -11.62 0.70
CA ALA A 100 13.54 -11.78 1.07
C ALA A 100 13.98 -10.66 2.02
N HIS A 101 14.74 -11.05 3.04
CA HIS A 101 15.33 -10.12 3.99
C HIS A 101 16.74 -9.71 3.53
N GLY A 102 17.05 -8.42 3.65
CA GLY A 102 18.32 -7.81 3.30
C GLY A 102 18.48 -6.47 4.01
N ALA A 103 19.34 -5.58 3.48
CA ALA A 103 19.41 -4.19 3.95
C ALA A 103 18.05 -3.49 3.76
N MET A 104 17.45 -3.70 2.60
CA MET A 104 16.03 -3.49 2.36
C MET A 104 15.34 -4.82 2.10
N ILE A 105 14.09 -4.97 2.50
CA ILE A 105 13.30 -6.15 2.15
C ILE A 105 12.96 -6.12 0.65
N THR A 106 12.88 -7.31 0.04
CA THR A 106 12.36 -7.48 -1.31
C THR A 106 11.09 -8.30 -1.23
N ARG A 107 9.93 -7.68 -1.49
CA ARG A 107 8.63 -8.36 -1.50
C ARG A 107 8.45 -9.10 -2.84
N PHE A 108 7.98 -10.34 -2.78
CA PHE A 108 7.75 -11.17 -3.97
C PHE A 108 6.37 -10.89 -4.58
N ARG A 109 6.19 -9.68 -5.12
CA ARG A 109 4.93 -9.23 -5.73
C ARG A 109 4.67 -9.91 -7.08
N GLY A 110 3.40 -10.05 -7.43
CA GLY A 110 2.92 -10.53 -8.73
C GLY A 110 1.57 -11.23 -8.63
N PHE A 111 0.67 -10.95 -9.57
CA PHE A 111 -0.57 -11.70 -9.77
C PHE A 111 -0.44 -12.65 -10.96
N PHE A 112 0.12 -12.19 -12.07
CA PHE A 112 0.44 -13.01 -13.23
C PHE A 112 1.93 -13.35 -13.27
N ASP A 113 2.28 -14.41 -14.02
CA ASP A 113 3.69 -14.74 -14.25
C ASP A 113 4.48 -13.57 -14.87
N ALA A 114 3.85 -12.81 -15.78
CA ALA A 114 4.48 -11.67 -16.43
C ALA A 114 4.84 -10.52 -15.47
N ASP A 115 4.22 -10.48 -14.28
CA ASP A 115 4.45 -9.45 -13.26
C ASP A 115 5.80 -9.65 -12.54
N ILE A 116 6.40 -10.84 -12.64
CA ILE A 116 7.59 -11.24 -11.88
C ILE A 116 8.83 -11.12 -12.79
N PRO A 117 9.71 -10.12 -12.56
CA PRO A 117 10.97 -9.99 -13.29
C PRO A 117 11.87 -11.22 -13.11
N GLU A 118 12.66 -11.54 -14.13
CA GLU A 118 13.48 -12.77 -14.15
C GLU A 118 14.43 -12.88 -12.95
N ASN A 119 15.08 -11.78 -12.56
CA ASN A 119 15.95 -11.76 -11.39
C ASN A 119 15.20 -12.04 -10.08
N LEU A 120 13.94 -11.62 -9.98
CA LEU A 120 13.09 -11.91 -8.81
C LEU A 120 12.64 -13.37 -8.83
N ARG A 121 12.30 -13.91 -10.01
CA ARG A 121 11.90 -15.30 -10.20
C ARG A 121 12.99 -16.28 -9.75
N ILE A 122 14.25 -16.01 -10.09
CA ILE A 122 15.39 -16.82 -9.63
C ILE A 122 15.43 -16.86 -8.10
N MET A 123 15.36 -15.70 -7.45
CA MET A 123 15.37 -15.58 -5.98
C MET A 123 14.17 -16.28 -5.31
N MET A 124 12.99 -16.20 -5.94
CA MET A 124 11.79 -16.89 -5.47
C MET A 124 11.96 -18.41 -5.56
N ASN A 125 12.44 -18.92 -6.70
CA ASN A 125 12.67 -20.36 -6.93
C ASN A 125 13.70 -20.96 -5.96
N GLU A 126 14.80 -20.25 -5.68
CA GLU A 126 15.80 -20.66 -4.67
C GLU A 126 15.19 -20.83 -3.26
N ARG A 127 14.07 -20.15 -3.00
CA ARG A 127 13.33 -20.18 -1.73
C ARG A 127 12.09 -21.09 -1.77
N GLY A 128 11.86 -21.80 -2.89
CA GLY A 128 10.71 -22.67 -3.08
C GLY A 128 9.37 -21.92 -3.25
N ILE A 129 9.42 -20.65 -3.66
CA ILE A 129 8.25 -19.80 -3.90
C ILE A 129 8.04 -19.71 -5.40
N LEU A 130 6.83 -20.07 -5.86
CA LEU A 130 6.53 -20.21 -7.29
C LEU A 130 5.56 -19.14 -7.81
N LYS A 131 4.90 -18.40 -6.91
CA LYS A 131 3.84 -17.44 -7.22
C LYS A 131 4.06 -16.15 -6.45
N GLY A 132 3.61 -15.03 -7.02
CA GLY A 132 3.65 -13.73 -6.34
C GLY A 132 2.59 -13.61 -5.25
N ASN A 133 2.77 -12.61 -4.40
CA ASN A 133 1.96 -12.38 -3.20
C ASN A 133 0.48 -12.11 -3.52
N GLU A 134 0.18 -11.33 -4.54
CA GLU A 134 -1.20 -11.01 -4.93
C GLU A 134 -1.93 -12.26 -5.44
N LEU A 135 -1.27 -13.14 -6.21
CA LEU A 135 -1.86 -14.42 -6.63
C LEU A 135 -2.10 -15.36 -5.44
N LEU A 136 -1.13 -15.50 -4.55
CA LEU A 136 -1.27 -16.36 -3.37
C LEU A 136 -2.37 -15.86 -2.42
N SER A 137 -2.50 -14.53 -2.29
CA SER A 137 -3.56 -13.90 -1.52
C SER A 137 -4.95 -14.12 -2.14
N ALA A 138 -5.05 -14.10 -3.47
CA ALA A 138 -6.27 -14.45 -4.18
C ALA A 138 -6.63 -15.95 -4.03
N GLU A 139 -5.65 -16.84 -4.13
CA GLU A 139 -5.86 -18.29 -3.91
C GLU A 139 -6.26 -18.58 -2.46
N TRP A 140 -5.70 -17.86 -1.49
CA TRP A 140 -6.14 -17.94 -0.09
C TRP A 140 -7.63 -17.57 0.02
N LEU A 141 -8.06 -16.46 -0.57
CA LEU A 141 -9.45 -16.03 -0.51
C LEU A 141 -10.38 -17.00 -1.24
N GLU A 142 -10.01 -17.47 -2.44
CA GLU A 142 -10.82 -18.43 -3.20
C GLU A 142 -11.04 -19.73 -2.42
N ASN A 143 -9.97 -20.28 -1.83
CA ASN A 143 -10.07 -21.48 -1.01
C ASN A 143 -11.00 -21.26 0.18
N GLU A 144 -10.95 -20.09 0.84
CA GLU A 144 -11.87 -19.77 1.93
C GLU A 144 -13.32 -19.66 1.45
N LEU A 145 -13.56 -18.99 0.32
CA LEU A 145 -14.91 -18.82 -0.24
C LEU A 145 -15.55 -20.19 -0.54
N ASP A 146 -14.78 -21.14 -1.05
CA ASP A 146 -15.25 -22.49 -1.40
C ASP A 146 -15.67 -23.33 -0.20
N LEU A 147 -15.30 -22.96 1.03
CA LEU A 147 -15.73 -23.67 2.23
C LEU A 147 -17.20 -23.44 2.57
N TYR A 148 -17.78 -22.29 2.20
CA TYR A 148 -19.08 -21.87 2.72
C TYR A 148 -20.24 -22.27 1.80
N VAL A 149 -21.21 -22.98 2.37
CA VAL A 149 -22.42 -23.45 1.68
C VAL A 149 -23.70 -23.06 2.45
N ALA A 150 -24.83 -22.98 1.77
CA ALA A 150 -26.14 -22.80 2.38
C ALA A 150 -26.63 -24.11 3.01
N ILE A 151 -27.78 -24.06 3.70
CA ILE A 151 -28.37 -25.22 4.40
C ILE A 151 -28.66 -26.39 3.44
N ASP A 152 -28.99 -26.10 2.19
CA ASP A 152 -29.23 -27.09 1.13
C ASP A 152 -27.94 -27.60 0.45
N GLY A 153 -26.78 -27.17 0.91
CA GLY A 153 -25.47 -27.55 0.37
C GLY A 153 -25.03 -26.74 -0.86
N THR A 154 -25.81 -25.76 -1.31
CA THR A 154 -25.42 -24.90 -2.44
C THR A 154 -24.28 -23.94 -2.04
N PRO A 155 -23.30 -23.67 -2.93
CA PRO A 155 -22.25 -22.68 -2.65
C PRO A 155 -22.84 -21.30 -2.34
N ILE A 156 -22.34 -20.66 -1.28
CA ILE A 156 -22.81 -19.32 -0.86
C ILE A 156 -22.37 -18.24 -1.84
N PHE A 157 -21.20 -18.43 -2.48
CA PHE A 157 -20.64 -17.51 -3.45
C PHE A 157 -20.75 -18.12 -4.85
N ASP A 158 -21.43 -17.40 -5.74
CA ASP A 158 -21.46 -17.73 -7.16
C ASP A 158 -20.07 -17.49 -7.81
N PRO A 159 -19.76 -18.20 -8.92
CA PRO A 159 -18.46 -18.08 -9.59
C PRO A 159 -18.09 -16.65 -10.01
N GLU A 160 -19.07 -15.85 -10.45
CA GLU A 160 -18.85 -14.47 -10.88
C GLU A 160 -18.37 -13.60 -9.72
N SER A 161 -19.03 -13.68 -8.57
CA SER A 161 -18.61 -12.98 -7.35
C SER A 161 -17.20 -13.35 -6.92
N LYS A 162 -16.80 -14.62 -7.05
CA LYS A 162 -15.43 -15.06 -6.74
C LYS A 162 -14.41 -14.41 -7.67
N VAL A 163 -14.68 -14.43 -8.98
CA VAL A 163 -13.81 -13.82 -9.99
C VAL A 163 -13.63 -12.32 -9.76
N GLU A 164 -14.71 -11.59 -9.44
CA GLU A 164 -14.62 -10.16 -9.15
C GLU A 164 -13.78 -9.86 -7.90
N MET A 165 -13.92 -10.68 -6.85
CA MET A 165 -13.10 -10.52 -5.64
C MET A 165 -11.63 -10.82 -5.89
N ILE A 166 -11.32 -11.82 -6.73
CA ILE A 166 -9.97 -12.16 -7.15
C ILE A 166 -9.37 -11.04 -8.01
N ASN A 167 -10.13 -10.51 -8.98
CA ASN A 167 -9.70 -9.38 -9.81
C ASN A 167 -9.43 -8.11 -8.98
N SER A 168 -10.21 -7.90 -7.91
CA SER A 168 -9.97 -6.81 -6.95
C SER A 168 -8.62 -6.94 -6.25
N ILE A 169 -8.17 -8.16 -5.93
CA ILE A 169 -6.83 -8.41 -5.38
C ILE A 169 -5.77 -8.27 -6.47
N ALA A 170 -6.01 -8.74 -7.69
CA ALA A 170 -5.08 -8.52 -8.81
C ALA A 170 -4.79 -7.03 -9.03
N ALA A 171 -5.81 -6.18 -8.91
CA ALA A 171 -5.70 -4.73 -9.06
C ALA A 171 -4.93 -4.02 -7.94
N THR A 172 -4.56 -4.69 -6.84
CA THR A 172 -3.66 -4.11 -5.83
C THR A 172 -2.19 -4.26 -6.18
N PHE A 173 -1.84 -5.07 -7.19
CA PHE A 173 -0.46 -5.22 -7.65
C PHE A 173 0.12 -3.86 -8.10
N PRO A 174 1.23 -3.39 -7.49
CA PRO A 174 1.86 -2.13 -7.87
C PRO A 174 3.04 -2.32 -8.83
N GLU A 175 3.16 -1.40 -9.79
CA GLU A 175 4.36 -1.16 -10.60
C GLU A 175 5.01 0.18 -10.26
N PHE A 176 6.32 0.27 -10.46
CA PHE A 176 7.13 1.39 -9.97
C PHE A 176 7.96 2.02 -11.10
N ASN A 177 8.02 3.36 -11.08
CA ASN A 177 9.00 4.13 -11.81
C ASN A 177 9.53 5.23 -10.89
N PHE A 178 10.77 5.08 -10.43
CA PHE A 178 11.39 5.97 -9.44
C PHE A 178 11.85 7.33 -10.01
N ALA A 179 11.80 7.51 -11.33
CA ALA A 179 12.22 8.72 -12.02
C ALA A 179 11.15 9.25 -12.99
N ALA A 180 9.88 8.95 -12.72
CA ALA A 180 8.77 9.39 -13.54
C ALA A 180 8.59 10.92 -13.43
N THR A 181 8.39 11.58 -14.56
CA THR A 181 8.16 13.03 -14.63
C THR A 181 6.72 13.32 -15.03
N ILE A 182 6.02 14.09 -14.21
CA ILE A 182 4.67 14.59 -14.52
C ILE A 182 4.77 15.55 -15.70
N GLN A 183 4.03 15.32 -16.78
CA GLN A 183 4.06 16.16 -17.99
C GLN A 183 3.39 17.52 -17.75
N ASN A 184 3.70 18.53 -18.58
CA ASN A 184 3.18 19.89 -18.39
C ASN A 184 1.66 19.92 -18.39
N GLU A 185 1.05 19.18 -19.33
CA GLU A 185 -0.40 19.09 -19.49
C GLU A 185 -1.09 18.54 -18.23
N ASP A 186 -0.59 17.42 -17.69
CA ASP A 186 -1.11 16.86 -16.43
C ASP A 186 -0.86 17.80 -15.25
N PHE A 187 0.32 18.42 -15.19
CA PHE A 187 0.66 19.33 -14.11
C PHE A 187 -0.27 20.56 -14.08
N GLU A 188 -0.56 21.16 -15.24
CA GLU A 188 -1.50 22.26 -15.37
C GLU A 188 -2.93 21.82 -15.04
N LYS A 189 -3.37 20.67 -15.58
CA LYS A 189 -4.71 20.11 -15.35
C LYS A 189 -5.01 19.89 -13.87
N TYR A 190 -4.08 19.29 -13.13
CA TYR A 190 -4.34 18.84 -11.76
C TYR A 190 -3.80 19.79 -10.68
N PHE A 191 -2.83 20.65 -11.01
CA PHE A 191 -2.16 21.51 -10.03
C PHE A 191 -2.06 22.98 -10.44
N GLY A 192 -2.61 23.41 -11.59
CA GLY A 192 -2.48 24.80 -12.06
C GLY A 192 -2.89 25.88 -11.05
N GLY A 193 -3.93 25.61 -10.25
CA GLY A 193 -4.38 26.52 -9.18
C GLY A 193 -3.49 26.55 -7.93
N VAL A 194 -2.75 25.47 -7.66
CA VAL A 194 -1.93 25.28 -6.45
C VAL A 194 -0.46 25.61 -6.71
N SER A 195 0.04 25.28 -7.90
CA SER A 195 1.47 25.34 -8.26
C SER A 195 2.01 26.75 -8.34
N THR A 196 1.23 27.69 -8.88
CA THR A 196 1.63 29.11 -9.09
C THR A 196 2.04 29.82 -7.81
N LYS A 197 1.56 29.37 -6.64
CA LYS A 197 1.87 29.97 -5.34
C LYS A 197 2.93 29.21 -4.53
N ASN A 198 3.26 27.98 -4.93
CA ASN A 198 3.98 27.03 -4.06
C ASN A 198 5.21 26.40 -4.70
N ASP A 199 5.61 26.80 -5.92
CA ASP A 199 6.79 26.27 -6.63
C ASP A 199 6.86 24.73 -6.64
N LEU A 200 5.75 24.09 -7.03
CA LEU A 200 5.68 22.63 -7.15
C LEU A 200 6.47 22.09 -8.36
N ASN A 201 6.92 22.97 -9.25
CA ASN A 201 7.55 22.58 -10.52
C ASN A 201 8.84 21.77 -10.30
N LYS A 202 9.64 22.12 -9.27
CA LYS A 202 10.89 21.41 -8.93
C LYS A 202 10.68 19.99 -8.37
N TYR A 203 9.45 19.59 -8.04
CA TYR A 203 9.13 18.27 -7.46
C TYR A 203 8.47 17.31 -8.46
N ARG A 204 8.34 17.68 -9.72
CA ARG A 204 7.60 16.92 -10.74
C ARG A 204 8.21 15.58 -11.14
N THR A 205 9.49 15.36 -10.81
CA THR A 205 10.21 14.12 -11.08
C THR A 205 10.39 13.34 -9.78
N GLY A 206 9.97 12.08 -9.76
CA GLY A 206 10.05 11.22 -8.58
C GLY A 206 9.34 9.89 -8.78
N ILE A 207 8.93 9.29 -7.66
CA ILE A 207 8.30 7.97 -7.66
C ILE A 207 6.86 8.04 -8.18
N LYS A 208 6.58 7.27 -9.23
CA LYS A 208 5.24 6.91 -9.67
C LYS A 208 4.99 5.45 -9.30
N VAL A 209 3.89 5.20 -8.59
CA VAL A 209 3.39 3.86 -8.30
C VAL A 209 2.01 3.75 -8.90
N TRP A 210 1.79 2.79 -9.80
CA TRP A 210 0.49 2.56 -10.46
C TRP A 210 0.08 1.10 -10.37
N GLN A 211 -1.19 0.81 -10.65
CA GLN A 211 -1.78 -0.54 -10.59
C GLN A 211 -2.16 -0.97 -12.01
N PRO A 212 -1.31 -1.73 -12.74
CA PRO A 212 -1.55 -2.06 -14.15
C PRO A 212 -2.78 -2.94 -14.38
N HIS A 213 -3.20 -3.69 -13.37
CA HIS A 213 -4.37 -4.57 -13.45
C HIS A 213 -5.70 -3.86 -13.12
N LEU A 214 -5.65 -2.58 -12.76
CA LEU A 214 -6.83 -1.72 -12.69
C LEU A 214 -7.15 -1.15 -14.08
N LYS A 215 -8.12 -1.77 -14.76
CA LYS A 215 -8.48 -1.46 -16.16
C LYS A 215 -9.74 -0.60 -16.26
N SER A 216 -10.05 -0.15 -17.46
CA SER A 216 -11.27 0.61 -17.78
C SER A 216 -12.54 -0.16 -17.46
N GLU A 217 -12.54 -1.47 -17.74
CA GLU A 217 -13.65 -2.39 -17.55
C GLU A 217 -13.74 -2.96 -16.12
N SER A 218 -12.81 -2.59 -15.23
CA SER A 218 -12.83 -3.05 -13.85
C SER A 218 -14.14 -2.68 -13.13
N SER A 219 -14.64 -3.61 -12.31
CA SER A 219 -15.80 -3.41 -11.47
C SER A 219 -15.60 -2.28 -10.46
N ILE A 220 -16.69 -1.77 -9.87
CA ILE A 220 -16.62 -0.72 -8.85
C ILE A 220 -15.92 -1.21 -7.57
N ASP A 221 -16.10 -2.48 -7.19
CA ASP A 221 -15.35 -3.09 -6.09
C ASP A 221 -13.84 -3.14 -6.37
N THR A 222 -13.42 -3.54 -7.58
CA THR A 222 -12.01 -3.53 -7.99
C THR A 222 -11.41 -2.12 -7.91
N LEU A 223 -12.12 -1.12 -8.47
CA LEU A 223 -11.70 0.28 -8.40
C LEU A 223 -11.64 0.81 -6.96
N ALA A 224 -12.58 0.40 -6.10
CA ALA A 224 -12.64 0.80 -4.71
C ALA A 224 -11.49 0.21 -3.90
N VAL A 225 -11.19 -1.08 -4.05
CA VAL A 225 -10.10 -1.78 -3.36
C VAL A 225 -8.76 -1.19 -3.77
N ALA A 226 -8.50 -1.06 -5.07
CA ALA A 226 -7.27 -0.45 -5.59
C ALA A 226 -7.06 0.99 -5.09
N THR A 227 -8.15 1.78 -5.03
CA THR A 227 -8.12 3.14 -4.46
C THR A 227 -7.88 3.14 -2.95
N GLY A 228 -8.50 2.21 -2.23
CA GLY A 228 -8.31 2.02 -0.79
C GLY A 228 -6.87 1.69 -0.43
N ASP A 229 -6.22 0.86 -1.24
CA ASP A 229 -4.85 0.38 -1.01
C ASP A 229 -3.81 1.47 -1.25
N LEU A 230 -3.77 2.04 -2.47
CA LEU A 230 -2.65 2.89 -2.87
C LEU A 230 -2.88 4.39 -2.66
N ARG A 231 -4.13 4.86 -2.76
CA ARG A 231 -4.47 6.30 -2.87
C ARG A 231 -5.04 6.89 -1.59
N SER A 232 -5.52 6.05 -0.69
CA SER A 232 -6.32 6.48 0.45
C SER A 232 -5.55 7.33 1.45
N MET A 233 -4.27 7.03 1.68
CA MET A 233 -3.42 7.81 2.60
C MET A 233 -3.00 9.14 1.97
N ALA A 234 -2.63 9.14 0.69
CA ALA A 234 -2.31 10.38 -0.04
C ALA A 234 -3.49 11.35 -0.11
N SER A 235 -4.73 10.85 0.00
CA SER A 235 -5.96 11.64 0.04
C SER A 235 -6.61 11.75 1.43
N SER A 236 -5.88 11.42 2.49
CA SER A 236 -6.38 11.59 3.86
C SER A 236 -6.62 13.07 4.17
N ASP A 237 -7.70 13.36 4.90
CA ASP A 237 -7.98 14.70 5.43
C ASP A 237 -7.05 15.06 6.62
N ASN A 238 -6.34 14.06 7.16
CA ASN A 238 -5.30 14.23 8.14
C ASN A 238 -3.92 13.92 7.55
N PHE A 239 -3.06 14.94 7.48
CA PHE A 239 -1.68 14.76 7.01
C PHE A 239 -0.86 13.82 7.90
N GLU A 240 -1.18 13.72 9.19
CA GLU A 240 -0.45 12.83 10.07
C GLU A 240 -0.65 11.36 9.69
N ASP A 241 -1.85 10.98 9.23
CA ASP A 241 -2.10 9.63 8.71
C ASP A 241 -1.23 9.36 7.47
N TYR A 242 -1.12 10.33 6.57
CA TYR A 242 -0.29 10.22 5.38
C TYR A 242 1.21 10.12 5.73
N ARG A 243 1.68 10.98 6.64
CA ARG A 243 3.05 11.00 7.14
C ARG A 243 3.42 9.69 7.82
N GLN A 244 2.56 9.22 8.73
CA GLN A 244 2.78 8.00 9.48
C GLN A 244 2.81 6.78 8.57
N SER A 245 1.86 6.66 7.64
CA SER A 245 1.82 5.57 6.66
C SER A 245 3.07 5.54 5.78
N GLY A 246 3.53 6.70 5.29
CA GLY A 246 4.79 6.79 4.54
C GLY A 246 6.02 6.43 5.39
N ASN A 247 6.02 6.74 6.69
CA ASN A 247 7.09 6.35 7.60
C ASN A 247 7.05 4.84 7.93
N GLU A 248 5.86 4.27 8.13
CA GLU A 248 5.65 2.83 8.33
C GLU A 248 6.19 2.02 7.15
N GLU A 249 5.87 2.44 5.92
CA GLU A 249 6.39 1.80 4.71
C GLU A 249 7.91 1.90 4.64
N PHE A 250 8.50 3.05 5.00
CA PHE A 250 9.96 3.19 5.07
C PHE A 250 10.59 2.22 6.07
N ARG A 251 10.04 2.14 7.29
CA ARG A 251 10.57 1.27 8.35
C ARG A 251 10.47 -0.19 7.96
N GLU A 252 9.36 -0.60 7.36
CA GLU A 252 9.20 -1.97 6.86
C GLU A 252 10.18 -2.27 5.73
N LEU A 253 10.28 -1.38 4.74
CA LEU A 253 11.24 -1.52 3.65
C LEU A 253 12.68 -1.63 4.16
N ASN A 254 13.01 -0.93 5.24
CA ASN A 254 14.33 -0.90 5.88
C ASN A 254 14.38 -1.75 7.16
N LEU A 255 13.72 -2.91 7.19
CA LEU A 255 13.78 -3.82 8.34
C LEU A 255 15.22 -4.17 8.75
N GLY A 256 16.15 -4.23 7.79
CA GLY A 256 17.58 -4.42 8.07
C GLY A 256 18.19 -3.32 8.95
N LEU A 257 17.74 -2.06 8.80
CA LEU A 257 18.14 -0.96 9.66
C LEU A 257 17.59 -1.14 11.09
N LYS A 258 16.32 -1.54 11.24
CA LYS A 258 15.73 -1.84 12.55
C LYS A 258 16.58 -2.87 13.32
N LEU A 259 16.96 -3.96 12.67
CA LEU A 259 17.83 -5.00 13.23
C LEU A 259 19.26 -4.51 13.57
N LYS A 260 19.76 -3.48 12.86
CA LYS A 260 21.03 -2.83 13.22
C LYS A 260 20.86 -1.94 14.45
N LEU A 261 19.75 -1.18 14.53
CA LEU A 261 19.46 -0.29 15.66
C LEU A 261 19.26 -1.06 16.96
N GLU A 262 18.71 -2.28 16.92
CA GLU A 262 18.62 -3.20 18.06
C GLU A 262 20.00 -3.55 18.66
N LYS A 263 21.08 -3.47 17.89
CA LYS A 263 22.46 -3.69 18.36
C LYS A 263 23.11 -2.43 18.91
N GLY A 264 22.40 -1.30 18.91
CA GLY A 264 22.91 0.00 19.30
C GLY A 264 23.32 0.85 18.10
N ILE A 265 22.87 2.11 18.11
CA ILE A 265 23.12 3.10 17.04
C ILE A 265 24.61 3.45 16.89
N GLU A 266 25.39 3.31 17.96
CA GLU A 266 26.84 3.48 17.99
C GLU A 266 27.58 2.43 17.16
N THR A 267 26.94 1.29 16.88
CA THR A 267 27.52 0.24 16.03
C THR A 267 27.46 0.58 14.54
N ILE A 268 26.67 1.59 14.16
CA ILE A 268 26.53 2.03 12.76
C ILE A 268 27.65 3.02 12.43
N PRO A 269 28.51 2.74 11.43
CA PRO A 269 29.60 3.63 11.05
C PRO A 269 29.12 5.01 10.59
N THR A 270 29.88 6.07 10.84
CA THR A 270 29.56 7.46 10.46
C THR A 270 29.23 7.63 8.97
N VAL A 271 29.96 6.92 8.11
CA VAL A 271 29.71 6.93 6.65
C VAL A 271 28.33 6.34 6.35
N GLU A 272 27.99 5.20 6.95
CA GLU A 272 26.68 4.56 6.78
C GLU A 272 25.55 5.47 7.33
N LYS A 273 25.76 6.12 8.48
CA LYS A 273 24.80 7.10 9.03
C LYS A 273 24.55 8.25 8.05
N SER A 274 25.61 8.77 7.42
CA SER A 274 25.51 9.84 6.42
C SER A 274 24.70 9.40 5.20
N GLU A 275 24.94 8.18 4.69
CA GLU A 275 24.15 7.60 3.59
C GLU A 275 22.66 7.41 3.97
N LEU A 276 22.39 6.94 5.19
CA LEU A 276 21.04 6.75 5.69
C LEU A 276 20.29 8.08 5.85
N ILE A 277 20.95 9.14 6.32
CA ILE A 277 20.38 10.50 6.36
C ILE A 277 19.93 10.92 4.96
N GLN A 278 20.79 10.75 3.95
CA GLN A 278 20.47 11.09 2.56
C GLN A 278 19.31 10.25 2.02
N ASN A 279 19.26 8.96 2.36
CA ASN A 279 18.16 8.08 1.95
C ASN A 279 16.82 8.46 2.61
N ILE A 280 16.83 8.85 3.88
CA ILE A 280 15.64 9.38 4.58
C ILE A 280 15.16 10.66 3.91
N LEU A 281 16.06 11.61 3.61
CA LEU A 281 15.69 12.85 2.93
C LEU A 281 15.11 12.59 1.53
N LYS A 282 15.70 11.67 0.76
CA LYS A 282 15.17 11.23 -0.54
C LYS A 282 13.79 10.59 -0.40
N TRP A 283 13.57 9.78 0.64
CA TRP A 283 12.26 9.19 0.92
C TRP A 283 11.21 10.26 1.26
N VAL A 284 11.52 11.20 2.16
CA VAL A 284 10.58 12.27 2.50
C VAL A 284 10.28 13.15 1.28
N LYS A 285 11.27 13.42 0.44
CA LYS A 285 11.07 14.10 -0.85
C LYS A 285 10.12 13.33 -1.76
N SER A 286 10.30 12.01 -1.86
CA SER A 286 9.52 11.17 -2.77
C SER A 286 8.04 11.13 -2.39
N GLN A 287 7.69 11.35 -1.11
CA GLN A 287 6.30 11.50 -0.67
C GLN A 287 5.58 12.67 -1.36
N ILE A 288 6.28 13.77 -1.67
CA ILE A 288 5.67 14.89 -2.40
C ILE A 288 5.19 14.42 -3.77
N THR A 289 6.10 13.82 -4.55
CA THR A 289 5.80 13.39 -5.92
C THR A 289 4.87 12.17 -5.93
N PHE A 290 4.96 11.30 -4.92
CA PHE A 290 4.03 10.20 -4.74
C PHE A 290 2.59 10.72 -4.60
N ALA A 291 2.33 11.65 -3.68
CA ALA A 291 1.00 12.22 -3.50
C ALA A 291 0.49 12.93 -4.78
N MET A 292 1.38 13.62 -5.50
CA MET A 292 1.04 14.23 -6.79
C MET A 292 0.63 13.18 -7.83
N TRP A 293 1.41 12.10 -8.00
CA TRP A 293 1.07 11.01 -8.91
C TRP A 293 -0.22 10.30 -8.49
N GLN A 294 -0.46 10.09 -7.19
CA GLN A 294 -1.69 9.44 -6.73
C GLN A 294 -2.93 10.28 -7.04
N LYS A 295 -2.86 11.63 -6.99
CA LYS A 295 -3.96 12.49 -7.46
C LYS A 295 -4.24 12.30 -8.96
N ILE A 296 -3.20 12.29 -9.78
CA ILE A 296 -3.32 12.09 -11.24
C ILE A 296 -3.94 10.73 -11.54
N LEU A 297 -3.37 9.67 -10.97
CA LEU A 297 -3.79 8.29 -11.20
C LEU A 297 -5.19 8.02 -10.64
N PHE A 298 -5.58 8.66 -9.53
CA PHE A 298 -6.94 8.63 -9.04
C PHE A 298 -7.91 9.11 -10.12
N TRP A 299 -7.72 10.33 -10.61
CA TRP A 299 -8.62 10.92 -11.61
C TRP A 299 -8.59 10.20 -12.95
N GLU A 300 -7.42 9.74 -13.41
CA GLU A 300 -7.33 8.91 -14.60
C GLU A 300 -8.17 7.63 -14.48
N SER A 301 -8.11 6.93 -13.33
CA SER A 301 -8.92 5.73 -13.13
C SER A 301 -10.41 6.02 -13.07
N ILE A 302 -10.83 7.13 -12.47
CA ILE A 302 -12.25 7.55 -12.48
C ILE A 302 -12.70 7.89 -13.91
N ASP A 303 -11.90 8.64 -14.65
CA ASP A 303 -12.23 9.09 -15.99
C ASP A 303 -12.29 7.95 -17.00
N LYS A 304 -11.39 6.95 -16.87
CA LYS A 304 -11.32 5.78 -17.77
C LYS A 304 -12.30 4.66 -17.41
N ASN A 305 -12.85 4.65 -16.19
CA ASN A 305 -13.75 3.56 -15.79
C ASN A 305 -15.06 3.59 -16.58
N GLU A 306 -15.39 2.47 -17.23
CA GLU A 306 -16.53 2.38 -18.13
C GLU A 306 -17.87 2.48 -17.40
N LEU A 307 -17.98 1.92 -16.19
CA LEU A 307 -19.22 1.95 -15.41
C LEU A 307 -19.55 3.38 -14.96
N ILE A 308 -18.53 4.13 -14.50
CA ILE A 308 -18.70 5.53 -14.12
C ILE A 308 -18.96 6.42 -15.34
N SER A 309 -18.25 6.21 -16.45
CA SER A 309 -18.39 7.05 -17.65
C SER A 309 -19.71 6.84 -18.40
N LYS A 310 -20.25 5.62 -18.40
CA LYS A 310 -21.54 5.28 -19.03
C LYS A 310 -22.75 5.58 -18.16
N SER A 311 -22.56 5.84 -16.86
CA SER A 311 -23.66 6.22 -15.96
C SER A 311 -24.22 7.60 -16.33
N GLU A 312 -25.55 7.72 -16.35
CA GLU A 312 -26.26 9.02 -16.48
C GLU A 312 -25.90 10.01 -15.37
N LYS A 313 -25.33 9.50 -14.27
CA LYS A 313 -24.92 10.23 -13.07
C LYS A 313 -23.41 10.45 -12.99
N SER A 314 -22.67 10.22 -14.07
CA SER A 314 -21.20 10.36 -14.12
C SER A 314 -20.69 11.70 -13.54
N LEU A 315 -21.33 12.81 -13.91
CA LEU A 315 -20.95 14.14 -13.42
C LEU A 315 -21.19 14.30 -11.91
N GLU A 316 -22.31 13.80 -11.40
CA GLU A 316 -22.65 13.82 -9.97
C GLU A 316 -21.67 12.98 -9.16
N ILE A 317 -21.30 11.79 -9.67
CA ILE A 317 -20.28 10.92 -9.07
C ILE A 317 -18.92 11.64 -9.00
N LYS A 318 -18.45 12.19 -10.12
CA LYS A 318 -17.16 12.88 -10.20
C LYS A 318 -17.12 14.10 -9.29
N GLN A 319 -18.22 14.86 -9.22
CA GLN A 319 -18.33 16.01 -8.32
C GLN A 319 -18.26 15.59 -6.84
N ALA A 320 -18.99 14.55 -6.44
CA ALA A 320 -18.96 14.06 -5.06
C ALA A 320 -17.58 13.51 -4.66
N LEU A 321 -16.89 12.80 -5.57
CA LEU A 321 -15.51 12.37 -5.35
C LEU A 321 -14.56 13.58 -5.26
N LYS A 322 -14.76 14.61 -6.08
CA LYS A 322 -13.94 15.81 -6.08
C LYS A 322 -14.03 16.55 -4.75
N GLU A 323 -15.25 16.77 -4.26
CA GLU A 323 -15.50 17.39 -2.97
C GLU A 323 -14.87 16.63 -1.80
N ARG A 324 -14.79 15.29 -1.90
CA ARG A 324 -14.19 14.48 -0.85
C ARG A 324 -12.65 14.46 -0.88
N TYR A 325 -12.05 14.29 -2.05
CA TYR A 325 -10.65 13.88 -2.16
C TYR A 325 -9.71 14.97 -2.68
N ASP A 326 -10.19 15.88 -3.54
CA ASP A 326 -9.30 16.73 -4.35
C ASP A 326 -8.47 17.69 -3.49
N SER A 327 -9.12 18.37 -2.54
CA SER A 327 -8.44 19.28 -1.60
C SER A 327 -7.50 18.56 -0.64
N ASN A 328 -7.77 17.30 -0.31
CA ASN A 328 -6.95 16.52 0.62
C ASN A 328 -5.62 16.13 -0.03
N PHE A 329 -5.66 15.71 -1.31
CA PHE A 329 -4.43 15.50 -2.08
C PHE A 329 -3.57 16.76 -2.10
N ASP A 330 -4.16 17.91 -2.43
CA ASP A 330 -3.43 19.18 -2.48
C ASP A 330 -2.83 19.56 -1.12
N ALA A 331 -3.60 19.41 -0.04
CA ALA A 331 -3.12 19.67 1.32
C ALA A 331 -1.94 18.76 1.70
N ASN A 332 -2.02 17.47 1.36
CA ASN A 332 -0.95 16.51 1.67
C ASN A 332 0.31 16.74 0.83
N VAL A 333 0.18 17.11 -0.45
CA VAL A 333 1.32 17.54 -1.28
C VAL A 333 2.04 18.74 -0.66
N LEU A 334 1.28 19.77 -0.26
CA LEU A 334 1.85 20.98 0.33
C LEU A 334 2.51 20.73 1.69
N LYS A 335 1.89 19.94 2.56
CA LYS A 335 2.47 19.59 3.87
C LYS A 335 3.67 18.66 3.75
N ALA A 336 3.66 17.71 2.82
CA ALA A 336 4.83 16.88 2.52
C ALA A 336 5.99 17.75 2.00
N LYS A 337 5.70 18.75 1.15
CA LYS A 337 6.69 19.73 0.70
C LYS A 337 7.27 20.51 1.88
N GLN A 338 6.43 21.08 2.74
CA GLN A 338 6.88 21.84 3.92
C GLN A 338 7.75 20.98 4.84
N ARG A 339 7.34 19.72 5.08
CA ARG A 339 8.13 18.75 5.86
C ARG A 339 9.50 18.53 5.23
N TYR A 340 9.55 18.23 3.93
CA TYR A 340 10.81 18.00 3.23
C TYR A 340 11.73 19.22 3.28
N GLU A 341 11.23 20.41 2.94
CA GLU A 341 12.04 21.63 2.90
C GLU A 341 12.60 21.97 4.29
N HIS A 342 11.83 21.75 5.36
CA HIS A 342 12.31 21.89 6.73
C HIS A 342 13.45 20.91 7.07
N LEU A 343 13.30 19.63 6.71
CA LEU A 343 14.33 18.62 6.96
C LEU A 343 15.56 18.83 6.06
N GLU A 344 15.38 19.24 4.81
CA GLU A 344 16.46 19.55 3.88
C GLU A 344 17.27 20.76 4.34
N GLU A 345 16.62 21.81 4.85
CA GLU A 345 17.32 22.97 5.43
C GLU A 345 18.18 22.57 6.63
N LYS A 346 17.64 21.71 7.51
CA LYS A 346 18.30 21.28 8.74
C LYS A 346 19.42 20.27 8.51
N TYR A 347 19.23 19.31 7.61
CA TYR A 347 20.11 18.13 7.46
C TYR A 347 20.75 17.99 6.08
N GLY A 348 20.30 18.72 5.06
CA GLY A 348 20.75 18.57 3.67
C GLY A 348 22.18 19.05 3.40
N LYS A 349 22.75 19.86 4.30
CA LYS A 349 24.13 20.41 4.20
C LYS A 349 25.17 19.63 5.00
N ILE A 350 24.84 18.42 5.46
CA ILE A 350 25.82 17.51 6.05
C ILE A 350 26.65 16.93 4.90
N THR A 351 27.55 17.76 4.38
CA THR A 351 28.53 17.44 3.35
C THR A 351 29.89 17.81 3.92
N GLU A 352 30.74 16.80 4.11
CA GLU A 352 32.18 16.85 4.43
C GLU A 352 32.68 18.22 4.91
N ARG A 353 32.48 18.52 6.21
CA ARG A 353 33.20 19.62 6.86
C ARG A 353 34.54 19.09 7.34
N GLU A 354 35.60 19.85 7.07
CA GLU A 354 37.03 19.52 7.21
C GLU A 354 37.54 19.29 8.66
N GLU A 355 36.64 19.03 9.62
CA GLU A 355 36.99 18.65 11.00
C GLU A 355 36.23 17.37 11.38
N GLU A 356 36.93 16.22 11.30
CA GLU A 356 36.36 14.87 11.42
C GLU A 356 35.53 14.66 12.71
N GLU A 357 35.95 15.23 13.84
CA GLU A 357 35.24 15.08 15.13
C GLU A 357 33.95 15.91 15.20
N PHE A 358 33.96 17.15 14.66
CA PHE A 358 32.75 17.99 14.60
C PHE A 358 31.74 17.40 13.61
N TYR A 359 32.24 16.84 12.50
CA TYR A 359 31.44 16.13 11.51
C TYR A 359 30.78 14.88 12.11
N ALA A 360 31.54 14.02 12.82
CA ALA A 360 31.01 12.80 13.40
C ALA A 360 29.89 13.07 14.43
N LYS A 361 30.07 14.04 15.32
CA LYS A 361 29.03 14.40 16.29
C LYS A 361 27.78 14.99 15.62
N ALA A 362 27.96 15.88 14.65
CA ALA A 362 26.83 16.47 13.92
C ALA A 362 26.04 15.41 13.13
N VAL A 363 26.71 14.41 12.56
CA VAL A 363 26.08 13.26 11.90
C VAL A 363 25.30 12.43 12.91
N ASP A 364 25.85 12.13 14.09
CA ASP A 364 25.18 11.34 15.11
C ASP A 364 23.90 12.01 15.64
N ASP A 365 23.96 13.30 15.98
CA ASP A 365 22.81 14.06 16.47
C ASP A 365 21.72 14.13 15.38
N SER A 366 22.11 14.45 14.15
CA SER A 366 21.19 14.52 13.00
C SER A 366 20.55 13.17 12.69
N PHE A 367 21.33 12.09 12.75
CA PHE A 367 20.84 10.75 12.48
C PHE A 367 19.82 10.32 13.53
N ARG A 368 20.07 10.58 14.83
CA ARG A 368 19.11 10.28 15.91
C ARG A 368 17.79 11.02 15.74
N GLU A 369 17.85 12.31 15.43
CA GLU A 369 16.64 13.11 15.23
C GLU A 369 15.84 12.64 14.01
N LEU A 370 16.51 12.29 12.91
CA LEU A 370 15.84 11.75 11.72
C LEU A 370 15.27 10.35 11.96
N LEU A 371 15.93 9.49 12.73
CA LEU A 371 15.37 8.21 13.13
C LEU A 371 14.08 8.40 13.95
N TYR A 372 14.08 9.35 14.88
CA TYR A 372 12.88 9.71 15.64
C TYR A 372 11.76 10.26 14.74
N GLU A 373 12.09 11.13 13.79
CA GLU A 373 11.14 11.64 12.78
C GLU A 373 10.50 10.50 11.96
N MET A 374 11.28 9.46 11.65
CA MET A 374 10.82 8.27 10.93
C MET A 374 10.12 7.25 11.84
N GLY A 375 10.03 7.49 13.15
CA GLY A 375 9.34 6.63 14.10
C GLY A 375 10.12 5.39 14.54
N PHE A 376 11.45 5.38 14.40
CA PHE A 376 12.28 4.34 15.04
C PHE A 376 12.37 4.62 16.55
N SER A 377 12.25 3.56 17.37
CA SER A 377 12.46 3.66 18.81
C SER A 377 13.92 3.98 19.12
N SER A 378 14.16 5.04 19.89
CA SER A 378 15.50 5.53 20.26
C SER A 378 16.12 4.81 21.46
N THR A 379 15.44 3.81 22.01
CA THR A 379 15.86 3.03 23.16
C THR A 379 15.76 1.54 22.83
N PRO A 380 16.79 0.73 23.14
CA PRO A 380 16.64 -0.72 23.17
C PRO A 380 15.45 -1.05 24.06
N GLU A 381 14.50 -1.85 23.56
CA GLU A 381 13.55 -2.51 24.43
C GLU A 381 14.34 -3.52 25.26
N ASN A 382 14.65 -3.14 26.50
CA ASN A 382 15.36 -3.99 27.48
C ASN A 382 14.47 -5.13 27.98
#